data_AF-A0A522AQP5-F1
#
_entry.id   AF-A0A522AQP5-F1
#
_cell.length_a   1.000
_cell.length_b   1.000
_cell.length_c   1.000
_cell.angle_alpha   90.00
_cell.angle_beta   90.00
_cell.angle_gamma   90.00
#
_symmetry.space_group_name_H-M   'P 1'
#
loop_
_entity.id
_entity.type
_entity.pdbx_description
1 polymer ?
#
loop_
_entity_poly.entity_id
_entity_poly.type
_entity_poly.pdbx_seq_one_letter_code
_entity_poly.pdbx_strand_id
1 'polypeptide(L)'
;MPGRTARTAMAGRRSATSLSGARTRPSRARWPPRSPSSRASMSNLRGPDRQTGEDPVRLVDSHGHLQADRFDGDVDAVLAAARAAGVERILVPGWNLGSSARALELVERHAWLDAAVGIHPHDAARIDDAGWTRIVGWSGDPRVVAIGETGLDYDRVFSPIDDQLANLRRNLELAVDTGKPAILHCRSRAGARDAQDALLAELGRFGGDPPRTIVHSFSGPVDYARAMLDLGAVISFSGLVFRRGEEASADVARIVPADRFLVETDSPFLSPPGAPRGRNEPAWVGITARWLAACRDEPVVEIGHRLVATYDRVTGRP
;
A
#
# COMPACT_ATOMS: atom_id res chain seq x y z
N MET A 1 26.70 -0.27 74.63
CA MET A 1 25.45 -0.81 75.18
C MET A 1 24.46 -1.02 74.03
N PRO A 2 23.79 -2.18 73.96
CA PRO A 2 23.71 -2.98 72.73
C PRO A 2 22.29 -3.50 72.39
N GLY A 3 22.19 -4.24 71.27
CA GLY A 3 21.09 -5.16 70.94
C GLY A 3 21.06 -5.41 69.43
N ARG A 4 21.80 -6.36 68.80
CA ARG A 4 21.78 -7.84 68.89
C ARG A 4 20.33 -8.36 68.72
N THR A 5 19.95 -9.18 67.73
CA THR A 5 20.42 -10.52 67.28
C THR A 5 19.81 -10.84 65.89
N ALA A 6 20.47 -11.39 64.86
CA ALA A 6 21.17 -12.67 64.64
C ALA A 6 20.28 -13.93 64.39
N ARG A 7 20.37 -14.45 63.14
CA ARG A 7 20.33 -15.87 62.67
C ARG A 7 18.98 -16.62 62.80
N THR A 8 18.57 -17.51 61.88
CA THR A 8 19.22 -18.80 61.55
C THR A 8 18.63 -19.44 60.28
N ALA A 9 19.45 -20.24 59.59
CA ALA A 9 19.15 -21.04 58.39
C ALA A 9 18.71 -22.48 58.71
N MET A 10 18.09 -23.17 57.74
CA MET A 10 18.23 -24.63 57.40
C MET A 10 17.31 -24.91 56.19
N ALA A 11 17.75 -25.39 55.02
CA ALA A 11 18.45 -26.62 54.65
C ALA A 11 17.66 -27.91 54.95
N GLY A 12 17.10 -28.54 53.91
CA GLY A 12 16.54 -29.89 53.94
C GLY A 12 16.54 -30.51 52.53
N ARG A 13 17.38 -31.53 52.34
CA ARG A 13 17.63 -32.26 51.08
C ARG A 13 16.72 -33.50 50.94
N ARG A 14 16.43 -33.84 49.68
CA ARG A 14 16.37 -35.16 49.01
C ARG A 14 15.75 -36.37 49.74
N SER A 15 14.87 -37.09 49.05
CA SER A 15 15.18 -38.45 48.52
C SER A 15 14.01 -39.04 47.72
N ALA A 16 14.36 -39.75 46.65
CA ALA A 16 13.48 -40.53 45.80
C ALA A 16 13.26 -41.95 46.36
N THR A 17 12.13 -42.57 46.02
CA THR A 17 12.00 -44.03 45.86
C THR A 17 10.86 -44.36 44.90
N SER A 18 11.19 -45.20 43.92
CA SER A 18 10.33 -45.87 42.96
C SER A 18 9.50 -46.99 43.59
N LEU A 19 8.37 -47.37 42.97
CA LEU A 19 8.12 -48.75 42.49
C LEU A 19 6.80 -48.88 41.68
N SER A 20 6.95 -49.69 40.63
CA SER A 20 6.01 -50.31 39.66
C SER A 20 4.50 -50.37 39.91
N GLY A 21 3.74 -50.16 38.82
CA GLY A 21 2.38 -50.68 38.60
C GLY A 21 2.10 -50.85 37.10
N ALA A 22 1.56 -52.00 36.72
CA ALA A 22 1.61 -52.55 35.36
C ALA A 22 0.52 -52.06 34.38
N ARG A 23 0.93 -52.05 33.10
CA ARG A 23 0.20 -52.22 31.82
C ARG A 23 -1.34 -52.31 31.84
N THR A 24 -1.97 -51.44 31.04
CA THR A 24 -3.01 -51.80 30.06
C THR A 24 -2.98 -50.83 28.86
N ARG A 25 -2.98 -51.36 27.63
CA ARG A 25 -3.07 -50.61 26.36
C ARG A 25 -4.55 -50.43 25.99
N PRO A 26 -5.01 -49.26 25.52
CA PRO A 26 -6.21 -49.17 24.70
C PRO A 26 -5.85 -49.37 23.21
N SER A 27 -6.74 -50.10 22.55
CA SER A 27 -6.66 -50.58 21.18
C SER A 27 -6.76 -49.45 20.13
N ARG A 28 -6.10 -49.68 19.00
CA ARG A 28 -6.24 -48.88 17.77
C ARG A 28 -7.64 -49.09 17.20
N ALA A 29 -8.50 -48.09 17.28
CA ALA A 29 -9.74 -48.05 16.52
C ALA A 29 -9.45 -47.63 15.07
N ARG A 30 -9.68 -48.55 14.13
CA ARG A 30 -9.63 -48.32 12.68
C ARG A 30 -10.83 -47.48 12.26
N TRP A 31 -10.59 -46.36 11.59
CA TRP A 31 -11.64 -45.63 10.89
C TRP A 31 -11.89 -46.26 9.51
N PRO A 32 -13.15 -46.37 9.05
CA PRO A 32 -13.48 -46.85 7.72
C PRO A 32 -13.24 -45.74 6.66
N PRO A 33 -12.95 -46.09 5.39
CA PRO A 33 -12.74 -45.10 4.34
C PRO A 33 -14.10 -44.59 3.83
N ARG A 34 -14.23 -43.27 3.60
CA ARG A 34 -15.33 -42.71 2.81
C ARG A 34 -14.82 -41.74 1.74
N SER A 35 -15.02 -42.21 0.50
CA SER A 35 -15.26 -41.57 -0.81
C SER A 35 -14.75 -40.14 -1.13
N PRO A 36 -14.19 -39.93 -2.34
CA PRO A 36 -13.74 -38.63 -2.81
C PRO A 36 -14.91 -37.81 -3.37
N SER A 37 -15.16 -36.61 -2.83
CA SER A 37 -16.02 -35.60 -3.48
C SER A 37 -15.19 -34.40 -3.96
N SER A 38 -15.28 -34.17 -5.27
CA SER A 38 -14.96 -32.96 -6.04
C SER A 38 -13.67 -32.20 -5.69
N ARG A 39 -12.54 -32.63 -6.27
CA ARG A 39 -11.47 -31.69 -6.64
C ARG A 39 -11.97 -30.87 -7.82
N ALA A 40 -12.37 -29.63 -7.59
CA ALA A 40 -12.36 -28.63 -8.66
C ALA A 40 -10.90 -28.42 -9.08
N SER A 41 -10.57 -28.91 -10.27
CA SER A 41 -9.25 -28.77 -10.87
C SER A 41 -8.98 -27.30 -11.15
N MET A 42 -8.14 -26.65 -10.33
CA MET A 42 -7.48 -25.39 -10.70
C MET A 42 -6.37 -25.72 -11.70
N SER A 43 -6.76 -25.96 -12.95
CA SER A 43 -5.84 -26.10 -14.07
C SER A 43 -6.44 -25.39 -15.27
N ASN A 44 -6.21 -24.08 -15.35
CA ASN A 44 -6.09 -23.31 -16.60
C ASN A 44 -5.84 -21.83 -16.26
N LEU A 45 -4.65 -21.53 -15.78
CA LEU A 45 -4.03 -20.22 -16.02
C LEU A 45 -3.01 -20.44 -17.13
N ARG A 46 -3.50 -20.59 -18.36
CA ARG A 46 -2.68 -20.52 -19.57
C ARG A 46 -2.49 -19.03 -19.89
N GLY A 47 -1.29 -18.68 -20.36
CA GLY A 47 -0.92 -17.35 -20.85
C GLY A 47 -1.82 -16.86 -21.99
N PRO A 48 -1.56 -15.63 -22.49
CA PRO A 48 -2.59 -14.76 -23.04
C PRO A 48 -3.28 -15.40 -24.24
N ASP A 49 -4.57 -15.64 -24.07
CA ASP A 49 -5.46 -16.05 -25.15
C ASP A 49 -5.59 -14.88 -26.12
N ARG A 50 -5.24 -15.10 -27.39
CA ARG A 50 -5.45 -14.15 -28.47
C ARG A 50 -6.79 -14.45 -29.12
N GLN A 51 -7.85 -13.79 -28.67
CA GLN A 51 -9.15 -13.55 -29.34
C GLN A 51 -9.99 -12.77 -28.32
N THR A 52 -10.46 -11.55 -28.57
CA THR A 52 -11.50 -11.10 -29.53
C THR A 52 -11.29 -9.61 -29.84
N GLY A 53 -12.04 -9.02 -30.77
CA GLY A 53 -11.99 -7.58 -31.12
C GLY A 53 -12.54 -6.65 -30.02
N GLU A 54 -12.08 -6.85 -28.79
CA GLU A 54 -12.35 -6.01 -27.62
C GLU A 54 -11.28 -4.92 -27.52
N ASP A 55 -11.70 -3.70 -27.17
CA ASP A 55 -10.78 -2.59 -26.96
C ASP A 55 -9.71 -2.99 -25.92
N PRO A 56 -8.43 -2.66 -26.17
CA PRO A 56 -7.35 -2.99 -25.24
C PRO A 56 -7.61 -2.35 -23.88
N VAL A 57 -7.45 -3.14 -22.81
CA VAL A 57 -7.59 -2.64 -21.44
C VAL A 57 -6.53 -1.58 -21.19
N ARG A 58 -6.97 -0.34 -20.99
CA ARG A 58 -6.13 0.80 -20.62
C ARG A 58 -5.79 0.70 -19.14
N LEU A 59 -4.51 0.87 -18.78
CA LEU A 59 -4.06 0.75 -17.40
C LEU A 59 -3.32 1.99 -16.95
N VAL A 60 -3.45 2.31 -15.66
CA VAL A 60 -2.65 3.30 -14.95
C VAL A 60 -2.06 2.60 -13.74
N ASP A 61 -0.79 2.85 -13.46
CA ASP A 61 -0.18 2.51 -12.18
C ASP A 61 0.00 3.80 -11.37
N SER A 62 -0.95 4.08 -10.47
CA SER A 62 -0.95 5.36 -9.76
C SER A 62 0.13 5.48 -8.68
N HIS A 63 0.93 4.43 -8.45
CA HIS A 63 2.02 4.46 -7.47
C HIS A 63 3.02 3.33 -7.70
N GLY A 64 4.19 3.67 -8.24
CA GLY A 64 5.30 2.73 -8.44
C GLY A 64 6.65 3.37 -8.15
N HIS A 65 7.38 2.84 -7.16
CA HIS A 65 8.72 3.27 -6.75
C HIS A 65 9.83 2.83 -7.73
N LEU A 66 9.71 3.20 -9.00
CA LEU A 66 10.69 2.88 -10.05
C LEU A 66 12.06 3.52 -9.88
N GLN A 67 12.14 4.56 -9.04
CA GLN A 67 13.39 5.21 -8.63
C GLN A 67 14.14 4.43 -7.52
N ALA A 68 13.57 3.34 -7.01
CA ALA A 68 14.23 2.48 -6.05
C ALA A 68 15.43 1.75 -6.67
N ASP A 69 16.44 1.51 -5.83
CA ASP A 69 17.67 0.78 -6.16
C ASP A 69 17.43 -0.59 -6.80
N ARG A 70 16.28 -1.21 -6.48
CA ARG A 70 15.83 -2.50 -7.05
C ARG A 70 15.62 -2.49 -8.57
N PHE A 71 15.63 -1.32 -9.22
CA PHE A 71 15.47 -1.17 -10.66
C PHE A 71 16.71 -0.59 -11.38
N ASP A 72 17.81 -0.34 -10.67
CA ASP A 72 19.01 0.35 -11.20
C ASP A 72 19.61 -0.34 -12.43
N GLY A 73 19.43 -1.65 -12.58
CA GLY A 73 19.98 -2.43 -13.69
C GLY A 73 19.05 -2.62 -14.88
N ASP A 74 17.75 -2.32 -14.76
CA ASP A 74 16.76 -2.77 -15.74
C ASP A 74 15.48 -1.93 -15.83
N VAL A 75 15.44 -0.72 -15.26
CA VAL A 75 14.24 0.15 -15.29
C VAL A 75 13.67 0.35 -16.70
N ASP A 76 14.52 0.51 -17.72
CA ASP A 76 14.07 0.68 -19.11
C ASP A 76 13.33 -0.56 -19.64
N ALA A 77 13.81 -1.76 -19.29
CA ALA A 77 13.18 -3.01 -19.68
C ALA A 77 11.85 -3.21 -18.93
N VAL A 78 11.80 -2.84 -17.65
CA VAL A 78 10.57 -2.87 -16.84
C VAL A 78 9.52 -1.91 -17.41
N LEU A 79 9.92 -0.69 -17.80
CA LEU A 79 9.05 0.30 -18.43
C LEU A 79 8.55 -0.18 -19.81
N ALA A 80 9.40 -0.81 -20.62
CA ALA A 80 9.00 -1.40 -21.89
C ALA A 80 7.97 -2.53 -21.71
N ALA A 81 8.16 -3.39 -20.70
CA ALA A 81 7.19 -4.43 -20.36
C ALA A 81 5.85 -3.85 -19.89
N ALA A 82 5.87 -2.79 -19.08
CA ALA A 82 4.67 -2.09 -18.66
C ALA A 82 3.88 -1.49 -19.85
N ARG A 83 4.58 -0.87 -20.81
CA ARG A 83 3.95 -0.40 -22.06
C ARG A 83 3.31 -1.54 -22.85
N ALA A 84 4.03 -2.65 -23.02
CA ALA A 84 3.50 -3.82 -23.72
C ALA A 84 2.27 -4.44 -23.03
N ALA A 85 2.15 -4.26 -21.71
CA ALA A 85 1.01 -4.70 -20.92
C ALA A 85 -0.21 -3.75 -20.96
N GLY A 86 -0.11 -2.60 -21.64
CA GLY A 86 -1.19 -1.61 -21.75
C GLY A 86 -1.16 -0.49 -20.70
N VAL A 87 -0.05 -0.32 -19.97
CA VAL A 87 0.10 0.78 -19.00
C VAL A 87 0.37 2.10 -19.71
N GLU A 88 -0.52 3.06 -19.52
CA GLU A 88 -0.52 4.36 -20.18
C GLU A 88 0.19 5.46 -19.39
N ARG A 89 0.14 5.37 -18.06
CA ARG A 89 0.73 6.29 -17.09
C ARG A 89 1.27 5.52 -15.89
N ILE A 90 2.38 6.00 -15.33
CA ILE A 90 2.90 5.54 -14.04
C ILE A 90 3.29 6.79 -13.24
N LEU A 91 2.80 6.88 -12.01
CA LEU A 91 3.22 7.91 -11.06
C LEU A 91 4.36 7.36 -10.19
N VAL A 92 5.49 8.06 -10.20
CA VAL A 92 6.73 7.70 -9.49
C VAL A 92 6.90 8.60 -8.28
N PRO A 93 6.57 8.14 -7.05
CA PRO A 93 6.45 9.02 -5.90
C PRO A 93 7.74 9.04 -5.08
N GLY A 94 8.33 10.23 -4.91
CA GLY A 94 9.43 10.45 -3.98
C GLY A 94 9.01 10.24 -2.54
N TRP A 95 9.86 9.60 -1.74
CA TRP A 95 9.64 9.39 -0.29
C TRP A 95 10.65 10.18 0.57
N ASN A 96 11.70 10.73 -0.05
CA ASN A 96 12.69 11.64 0.54
C ASN A 96 13.40 12.45 -0.55
N LEU A 97 14.43 13.23 -0.21
CA LEU A 97 15.18 14.04 -1.17
C LEU A 97 15.84 13.23 -2.28
N GLY A 98 16.51 12.13 -1.93
CA GLY A 98 17.24 11.31 -2.88
C GLY A 98 16.30 10.63 -3.86
N SER A 99 15.21 10.05 -3.36
CA SER A 99 14.21 9.41 -4.22
C SER A 99 13.41 10.42 -5.05
N SER A 100 13.09 11.60 -4.51
CA SER A 100 12.45 12.66 -5.29
C SER A 100 13.32 13.13 -6.46
N ALA A 101 14.63 13.33 -6.23
CA ALA A 101 15.56 13.69 -7.31
C ALA A 101 15.63 12.59 -8.39
N ARG A 102 15.72 11.32 -8.00
CA ARG A 102 15.74 10.19 -8.94
C ARG A 102 14.42 10.01 -9.70
N ALA A 103 13.28 10.33 -9.07
CA ALA A 103 11.98 10.36 -9.75
C ALA A 103 11.96 11.42 -10.85
N LEU A 104 12.48 12.63 -10.56
CA LEU A 104 12.62 13.71 -11.55
C LEU A 104 13.53 13.33 -12.72
N GLU A 105 14.66 12.68 -12.45
CA GLU A 105 15.56 12.16 -13.50
C GLU A 105 14.85 11.12 -14.39
N LEU A 106 13.99 10.28 -13.81
CA LEU A 106 13.28 9.24 -14.54
C LEU A 106 12.20 9.84 -15.47
N VAL A 107 11.39 10.79 -14.99
CA VAL A 107 10.37 11.47 -15.80
C VAL A 107 10.96 12.39 -16.86
N GLU A 108 12.22 12.83 -16.70
CA GLU A 108 12.97 13.51 -17.75
C GLU A 108 13.26 12.59 -18.94
N ARG A 109 13.62 11.33 -18.68
CA ARG A 109 13.95 10.36 -19.73
C ARG A 109 12.71 9.72 -20.36
N HIS A 110 11.60 9.65 -19.62
CA HIS A 110 10.38 8.99 -20.07
C HIS A 110 9.15 9.89 -19.85
N ALA A 111 8.79 10.65 -20.88
CA ALA A 111 7.73 11.68 -20.83
C ALA A 111 6.30 11.19 -20.50
N TRP A 112 6.10 9.87 -20.39
CA TRP A 112 4.81 9.27 -20.05
C TRP A 112 4.70 8.83 -18.58
N LEU A 113 5.77 9.06 -17.83
CA LEU A 113 5.78 8.94 -16.39
C LEU A 113 5.50 10.31 -15.79
N ASP A 114 4.86 10.30 -14.63
CA ASP A 114 4.70 11.48 -13.79
C ASP A 114 5.47 11.28 -12.48
N ALA A 115 5.84 12.38 -11.84
CA ALA A 115 6.52 12.35 -10.55
C ALA A 115 5.61 12.86 -9.44
N ALA A 116 5.86 12.40 -8.21
CA ALA A 116 5.46 13.10 -7.00
C ALA A 116 6.71 13.37 -6.15
N VAL A 117 6.68 14.45 -5.37
CA VAL A 117 7.76 14.77 -4.42
C VAL A 117 7.17 15.00 -3.04
N GLY A 118 7.84 14.47 -2.03
CA GLY A 118 7.38 14.54 -0.65
C GLY A 118 8.30 13.79 0.29
N ILE A 119 7.89 13.73 1.55
CA ILE A 119 8.62 13.05 2.61
C ILE A 119 7.69 12.03 3.26
N HIS A 120 8.06 10.75 3.17
CA HIS A 120 7.31 9.64 3.73
C HIS A 120 7.45 9.63 5.27
N PRO A 121 6.45 9.15 6.04
CA PRO A 121 6.49 9.12 7.50
C PRO A 121 7.75 8.46 8.09
N HIS A 122 8.38 7.54 7.37
CA HIS A 122 9.62 6.91 7.83
C HIS A 122 10.82 7.87 7.88
N ASP A 123 10.86 8.86 7.00
CA ASP A 123 11.95 9.84 6.90
C ASP A 123 11.58 11.19 7.52
N ALA A 124 10.41 11.30 8.17
CA ALA A 124 9.89 12.55 8.75
C ALA A 124 10.85 13.21 9.76
N ALA A 125 11.56 12.44 10.57
CA ALA A 125 12.53 12.97 11.55
C ALA A 125 13.90 13.35 10.94
N ARG A 126 14.12 13.05 9.65
CA ARG A 126 15.43 13.22 8.98
C ARG A 126 15.48 14.43 8.06
N ILE A 127 14.33 15.02 7.71
CA ILE A 127 14.27 16.17 6.82
C ILE A 127 14.60 17.45 7.58
N ASP A 128 15.55 18.23 7.07
CA ASP A 128 15.87 19.56 7.56
C ASP A 128 15.17 20.64 6.70
N ASP A 129 15.24 21.90 7.13
CA ASP A 129 14.57 23.00 6.41
C ASP A 129 15.18 23.26 5.02
N ALA A 130 16.47 23.01 4.83
CA ALA A 130 17.12 23.10 3.53
C ALA A 130 16.60 22.03 2.56
N GLY A 131 16.42 20.80 3.05
CA GLY A 131 15.77 19.72 2.33
C GLY A 131 14.32 20.04 1.99
N TRP A 132 13.54 20.51 2.97
CA TRP A 132 12.16 20.92 2.74
C TRP A 132 12.06 22.00 1.66
N THR A 133 12.95 22.99 1.67
CA THR A 133 13.03 24.04 0.64
C THR A 133 13.25 23.46 -0.77
N ARG A 134 14.03 22.36 -0.89
CA ARG A 134 14.19 21.66 -2.18
C ARG A 134 12.91 20.96 -2.62
N ILE A 135 12.19 20.31 -1.71
CA ILE A 135 10.89 19.68 -2.02
C ILE A 135 9.90 20.73 -2.56
N VAL A 136 9.81 21.90 -1.90
CA VAL A 136 8.99 23.02 -2.36
C VAL A 136 9.45 23.55 -3.73
N GLY A 137 10.76 23.62 -3.97
CA GLY A 137 11.28 24.01 -5.29
C GLY A 137 10.90 23.02 -6.39
N TRP A 138 11.05 21.72 -6.15
CA TRP A 138 10.71 20.67 -7.10
C TRP A 138 9.20 20.53 -7.33
N SER A 139 8.37 20.87 -6.34
CA SER A 139 6.92 20.87 -6.52
C SER A 139 6.45 21.90 -7.54
N GLY A 140 7.30 22.83 -8.00
CA GLY A 140 7.01 23.71 -9.12
C GLY A 140 7.20 23.09 -10.51
N ASP A 141 7.86 21.93 -10.63
CA ASP A 141 8.08 21.27 -11.92
C ASP A 141 6.74 20.76 -12.51
N PRO A 142 6.44 21.01 -13.79
CA PRO A 142 5.20 20.53 -14.43
C PRO A 142 5.10 19.00 -14.51
N ARG A 143 6.23 18.29 -14.42
CA ARG A 143 6.28 16.81 -14.38
C ARG A 143 5.90 16.25 -13.02
N VAL A 144 5.99 17.07 -11.97
CA VAL A 144 5.50 16.71 -10.64
C VAL A 144 4.00 16.97 -10.59
N VAL A 145 3.18 15.93 -10.46
CA VAL A 145 1.71 16.05 -10.52
C VAL A 145 1.04 15.86 -9.17
N ALA A 146 1.79 15.47 -8.15
CA ALA A 146 1.29 15.23 -6.80
C ALA A 146 2.35 15.57 -5.74
N ILE A 147 1.91 15.79 -4.50
CA ILE A 147 2.77 15.95 -3.33
C ILE A 147 2.73 14.66 -2.51
N GLY A 148 3.88 14.16 -2.11
CA GLY A 148 4.01 12.88 -1.41
C GLY A 148 4.96 11.91 -2.14
N GLU A 149 5.13 10.72 -1.63
CA GLU A 149 4.33 10.10 -0.58
C GLU A 149 4.59 10.69 0.82
N THR A 150 3.52 11.01 1.55
CA THR A 150 3.51 11.47 2.95
C THR A 150 2.42 10.73 3.71
N GLY A 151 2.30 10.90 5.04
CA GLY A 151 1.23 10.24 5.80
C GLY A 151 1.64 9.79 7.19
N LEU A 152 0.98 8.73 7.67
CA LEU A 152 1.15 8.18 9.03
C LEU A 152 1.39 6.68 8.99
N ASP A 153 2.41 6.23 9.71
CA ASP A 153 2.71 4.81 9.93
C ASP A 153 2.92 4.52 11.41
N TYR A 154 1.85 4.09 12.06
CA TYR A 154 1.82 3.74 13.48
C TYR A 154 2.14 2.26 13.73
N ASP A 155 2.43 1.48 12.68
CA ASP A 155 2.90 0.09 12.81
C ASP A 155 4.43 0.03 12.88
N ARG A 156 5.13 0.65 11.92
CA ARG A 156 6.59 0.58 11.80
C ARG A 156 7.32 1.61 12.65
N VAL A 157 6.76 2.82 12.74
CA VAL A 157 7.22 3.92 13.59
C VAL A 157 8.74 4.19 13.47
N PHE A 158 9.24 4.36 12.24
CA PHE A 158 10.66 4.71 12.01
C PHE A 158 11.00 6.18 12.28
N SER A 159 9.98 7.03 12.41
CA SER A 159 10.07 8.38 12.98
C SER A 159 9.05 8.53 14.12
N PRO A 160 9.33 9.33 15.16
CA PRO A 160 8.35 9.68 16.19
C PRO A 160 7.02 10.17 15.60
N ILE A 161 5.91 9.85 16.26
CA ILE A 161 4.56 10.20 15.77
C ILE A 161 4.40 11.71 15.59
N ASP A 162 4.92 12.52 16.51
CA ASP A 162 4.86 13.98 16.43
C ASP A 162 5.59 14.52 15.19
N ASP A 163 6.73 13.92 14.83
CA ASP A 163 7.47 14.27 13.62
C ASP A 163 6.69 13.86 12.36
N GLN A 164 6.04 12.69 12.37
CA GLN A 164 5.16 12.25 11.28
C GLN A 164 3.98 13.21 11.07
N LEU A 165 3.32 13.64 12.15
CA LEU A 165 2.20 14.58 12.10
C LEU A 165 2.65 15.97 11.60
N ALA A 166 3.79 16.48 12.09
CA ALA A 166 4.35 17.74 11.61
C ALA A 166 4.70 17.67 10.12
N ASN A 167 5.31 16.57 9.69
CA ASN A 167 5.64 16.31 8.29
C ASN A 167 4.40 16.19 7.40
N LEU A 168 3.37 15.46 7.84
CA LEU A 168 2.10 15.35 7.13
C LEU A 168 1.49 16.74 6.91
N ARG A 169 1.40 17.56 7.95
CA ARG A 169 0.85 18.94 7.86
C ARG A 169 1.59 19.78 6.83
N ARG A 170 2.94 19.77 6.85
CA ARG A 170 3.76 20.49 5.86
C ARG A 170 3.48 20.06 4.42
N ASN A 171 3.31 18.76 4.17
CA ASN A 171 2.99 18.25 2.83
C ASN A 171 1.54 18.57 2.42
N LEU A 172 0.58 18.54 3.34
CA LEU A 172 -0.80 18.94 3.07
C LEU A 172 -0.91 20.43 2.74
N GLU A 173 -0.20 21.29 3.48
CA GLU A 173 -0.09 22.72 3.18
C GLU A 173 0.52 22.94 1.79
N LEU A 174 1.60 22.23 1.44
CA LEU A 174 2.20 22.31 0.10
C LEU A 174 1.23 21.83 -1.01
N ALA A 175 0.41 20.82 -0.73
CA ALA A 175 -0.61 20.34 -1.65
C ALA A 175 -1.70 21.40 -1.90
N VAL A 176 -2.10 22.13 -0.85
CA VAL A 176 -3.00 23.30 -0.98
C VAL A 176 -2.33 24.39 -1.82
N ASP A 177 -1.11 24.80 -1.48
CA ASP A 177 -0.40 25.90 -2.15
C ASP A 177 -0.16 25.63 -3.64
N THR A 178 0.15 24.38 -3.99
CA THR A 178 0.41 23.98 -5.39
C THR A 178 -0.85 23.59 -6.14
N GLY A 179 -1.97 23.41 -5.43
CA GLY A 179 -3.21 22.87 -5.99
C GLY A 179 -3.07 21.43 -6.50
N LYS A 180 -2.03 20.68 -6.08
CA LYS A 180 -1.75 19.29 -6.48
C LYS A 180 -2.31 18.32 -5.44
N PRO A 181 -2.75 17.10 -5.82
CA PRO A 181 -3.20 16.12 -4.85
C PRO A 181 -2.06 15.66 -3.92
N ALA A 182 -2.39 15.37 -2.65
CA ALA A 182 -1.49 14.71 -1.71
C ALA A 182 -1.65 13.18 -1.80
N ILE A 183 -0.54 12.44 -1.93
CA ILE A 183 -0.48 10.98 -1.86
C ILE A 183 -0.29 10.58 -0.40
N LEU A 184 -1.29 9.91 0.16
CA LEU A 184 -1.37 9.57 1.58
C LEU A 184 -1.07 8.09 1.82
N HIS A 185 0.04 7.85 2.52
CA HIS A 185 0.35 6.62 3.23
C HIS A 185 -0.41 6.56 4.55
N CYS A 186 -1.13 5.48 4.82
CA CYS A 186 -1.78 5.30 6.11
C CYS A 186 -1.70 3.86 6.58
N ARG A 187 -0.99 3.62 7.69
CA ARG A 187 -0.82 2.27 8.23
C ARG A 187 -0.95 2.24 9.74
N SER A 188 -1.85 1.38 10.20
CA SER A 188 -1.97 0.98 11.61
C SER A 188 -1.54 -0.47 11.77
N ARG A 189 -1.34 -0.90 13.02
CA ARG A 189 -1.23 -2.34 13.30
C ARG A 189 -2.47 -3.09 12.83
N ALA A 190 -2.30 -4.36 12.46
CA ALA A 190 -3.41 -5.22 12.09
C ALA A 190 -4.50 -5.23 13.18
N GLY A 191 -5.73 -4.89 12.79
CA GLY A 191 -6.89 -4.79 13.70
C GLY A 191 -7.00 -3.46 14.48
N ALA A 192 -6.07 -2.53 14.29
CA ALA A 192 -6.15 -1.17 14.82
C ALA A 192 -6.52 -0.16 13.71
N ARG A 193 -6.82 1.08 14.10
CA ARG A 193 -7.21 2.19 13.20
C ARG A 193 -6.68 3.55 13.65
N ASP A 194 -5.67 3.56 14.51
CA ASP A 194 -5.13 4.75 15.15
C ASP A 194 -4.47 5.72 14.17
N ALA A 195 -3.77 5.23 13.15
CA ALA A 195 -3.25 6.08 12.07
C ALA A 195 -4.38 6.62 11.18
N GLN A 196 -5.40 5.82 10.87
CA GLN A 196 -6.56 6.24 10.07
C GLN A 196 -7.35 7.36 10.78
N ASP A 197 -7.63 7.19 12.08
CA ASP A 197 -8.35 8.18 12.86
C ASP A 197 -7.53 9.48 13.02
N ALA A 198 -6.22 9.38 13.20
CA ALA A 198 -5.33 10.54 13.22
C ALA A 198 -5.30 11.26 11.86
N LEU A 199 -5.22 10.51 10.74
CA LEU A 199 -5.23 11.09 9.41
C LEU A 199 -6.54 11.84 9.12
N LEU A 200 -7.69 11.24 9.46
CA LEU A 200 -8.99 11.91 9.36
C LEU A 200 -9.04 13.19 10.20
N ALA A 201 -8.50 13.14 11.43
CA ALA A 201 -8.44 14.32 12.29
C ALA A 201 -7.59 15.44 11.67
N GLU A 202 -6.44 15.13 11.07
CA GLU A 202 -5.59 16.11 10.39
C GLU A 202 -6.25 16.71 9.15
N LEU A 203 -6.92 15.90 8.33
CA LEU A 203 -7.68 16.38 7.18
C LEU A 203 -8.90 17.23 7.60
N GLY A 204 -9.54 16.89 8.72
CA GLY A 204 -10.66 17.66 9.28
C GLY A 204 -10.28 19.09 9.70
N ARG A 205 -8.98 19.38 9.94
CA ARG A 205 -8.50 20.73 10.30
C ARG A 205 -8.70 21.76 9.19
N PHE A 206 -8.92 21.30 7.95
CA PHE A 206 -9.20 22.15 6.79
C PHE A 206 -10.67 22.57 6.69
N GLY A 207 -11.50 22.29 7.70
CA GLY A 207 -12.87 22.81 7.78
C GLY A 207 -13.82 22.28 6.70
N GLY A 208 -13.52 21.10 6.14
CA GLY A 208 -14.33 20.46 5.09
C GLY A 208 -13.81 20.68 3.67
N ASP A 209 -12.77 21.48 3.47
CA ASP A 209 -12.12 21.70 2.17
C ASP A 209 -10.62 21.32 2.22
N PRO A 210 -10.28 20.05 2.48
CA PRO A 210 -8.89 19.59 2.44
C PRO A 210 -8.33 19.64 1.01
N PRO A 211 -7.00 19.60 0.83
CA PRO A 211 -6.43 19.38 -0.50
C PRO A 211 -6.97 18.08 -1.11
N ARG A 212 -6.96 17.97 -2.44
CA ARG A 212 -7.26 16.70 -3.11
C ARG A 212 -6.30 15.63 -2.58
N THR A 213 -6.80 14.42 -2.37
CA THR A 213 -5.98 13.33 -1.81
C THR A 213 -6.15 12.05 -2.60
N ILE A 214 -5.06 11.29 -2.68
CA ILE A 214 -5.05 9.90 -3.14
C ILE A 214 -4.61 9.07 -1.93
N VAL A 215 -5.49 8.21 -1.41
CA VAL A 215 -5.12 7.23 -0.39
C VAL A 215 -4.45 6.06 -1.09
N HIS A 216 -3.12 6.07 -1.04
CA HIS A 216 -2.30 5.02 -1.61
C HIS A 216 -2.49 3.72 -0.81
N SER A 217 -2.51 2.61 -1.53
CA SER A 217 -2.57 1.23 -1.06
C SER A 217 -3.55 1.07 0.10
N PHE A 218 -4.79 1.47 -0.14
CA PHE A 218 -5.81 1.59 0.89
C PHE A 218 -5.91 0.31 1.74
N SER A 219 -5.86 0.50 3.06
CA SER A 219 -6.07 -0.54 4.06
C SER A 219 -6.87 0.03 5.22
N GLY A 220 -8.04 -0.56 5.46
CA GLY A 220 -8.91 -0.14 6.54
C GLY A 220 -10.36 -0.60 6.37
N PRO A 221 -11.19 -0.33 7.38
CA PRO A 221 -12.60 -0.68 7.36
C PRO A 221 -13.43 0.23 6.43
N VAL A 222 -14.63 -0.21 6.08
CA VAL A 222 -15.54 0.48 5.14
C VAL A 222 -15.97 1.86 5.64
N ASP A 223 -16.11 2.06 6.95
CA ASP A 223 -16.45 3.36 7.54
C ASP A 223 -15.30 4.37 7.39
N TYR A 224 -14.05 3.94 7.50
CA TYR A 224 -12.89 4.77 7.16
C TYR A 224 -12.89 5.17 5.68
N ALA A 225 -13.17 4.22 4.78
CA ALA A 225 -13.30 4.52 3.35
C ALA A 225 -14.39 5.59 3.09
N ARG A 226 -15.56 5.46 3.71
CA ARG A 226 -16.64 6.46 3.60
C ARG A 226 -16.20 7.83 4.08
N ALA A 227 -15.56 7.92 5.25
CA ALA A 227 -15.07 9.19 5.77
C ALA A 227 -14.04 9.85 4.83
N MET A 228 -13.14 9.07 4.21
CA MET A 228 -12.21 9.59 3.22
C MET A 228 -12.92 10.06 1.94
N LEU A 229 -13.95 9.34 1.48
CA LEU A 229 -14.76 9.72 0.32
C LEU A 229 -15.58 10.99 0.58
N ASP A 230 -16.11 11.17 1.79
CA ASP A 230 -16.82 12.39 2.21
C ASP A 230 -15.89 13.61 2.20
N LEU A 231 -14.58 13.40 2.43
CA LEU A 231 -13.52 14.40 2.27
C LEU A 231 -13.01 14.54 0.83
N GLY A 232 -13.65 13.87 -0.13
CA GLY A 232 -13.32 13.96 -1.57
C GLY A 232 -12.12 13.13 -2.02
N ALA A 233 -11.59 12.23 -1.20
CA ALA A 233 -10.42 11.43 -1.52
C ALA A 233 -10.66 10.47 -2.70
N VAL A 234 -9.59 10.19 -3.44
CA VAL A 234 -9.49 9.05 -4.36
C VAL A 234 -8.85 7.88 -3.62
N ILE A 235 -9.41 6.68 -3.77
CA ILE A 235 -8.93 5.45 -3.12
C ILE A 235 -8.17 4.61 -4.15
N SER A 236 -6.91 4.28 -3.86
CA SER A 236 -6.11 3.42 -4.71
C SER A 236 -5.98 2.01 -4.13
N PHE A 237 -6.07 1.00 -4.98
CA PHE A 237 -5.92 -0.40 -4.63
C PHE A 237 -4.62 -0.97 -5.19
N SER A 238 -3.81 -1.58 -4.33
CA SER A 238 -2.56 -2.25 -4.69
C SER A 238 -2.70 -3.77 -4.61
N GLY A 239 -1.60 -4.52 -4.78
CA GLY A 239 -1.58 -5.95 -4.49
C GLY A 239 -1.83 -6.31 -3.01
N LEU A 240 -1.96 -5.30 -2.12
CA LEU A 240 -2.39 -5.48 -0.73
C LEU A 240 -3.75 -6.20 -0.64
N VAL A 241 -4.66 -5.95 -1.58
CA VAL A 241 -6.02 -6.52 -1.59
C VAL A 241 -6.06 -8.05 -1.63
N PHE A 242 -4.95 -8.69 -2.01
CA PHE A 242 -4.82 -10.15 -2.05
C PHE A 242 -4.24 -10.75 -0.77
N ARG A 243 -3.89 -9.92 0.21
CA ARG A 243 -3.32 -10.39 1.48
C ARG A 243 -4.44 -10.76 2.46
N ARG A 244 -4.13 -11.73 3.33
CA ARG A 244 -4.99 -12.08 4.45
C ARG A 244 -5.13 -10.88 5.40
N GLY A 245 -6.35 -10.57 5.81
CA GLY A 245 -6.66 -9.41 6.65
C GLY A 245 -7.17 -8.20 5.88
N GLU A 246 -7.13 -8.23 4.54
CA GLU A 246 -7.57 -7.15 3.66
C GLU A 246 -8.92 -7.46 2.99
N GLU A 247 -9.68 -8.42 3.53
CA GLU A 247 -10.93 -8.89 2.93
C GLU A 247 -11.98 -7.77 2.79
N ALA A 248 -11.94 -6.77 3.69
CA ALA A 248 -12.79 -5.57 3.62
C ALA A 248 -12.55 -4.72 2.37
N SER A 249 -11.39 -4.85 1.71
CA SER A 249 -11.07 -4.11 0.47
C SER A 249 -12.09 -4.40 -0.64
N ALA A 250 -12.65 -5.62 -0.69
CA ALA A 250 -13.68 -5.96 -1.67
C ALA A 250 -14.99 -5.20 -1.43
N ASP A 251 -15.36 -4.95 -0.17
CA ASP A 251 -16.54 -4.15 0.19
C ASP A 251 -16.29 -2.67 -0.10
N VAL A 252 -15.07 -2.18 0.18
CA VAL A 252 -14.66 -0.82 -0.17
C VAL A 252 -14.73 -0.62 -1.68
N ALA A 253 -14.14 -1.53 -2.47
CA ALA A 253 -14.15 -1.50 -3.94
C ALA A 253 -15.56 -1.37 -4.55
N ARG A 254 -16.59 -1.91 -3.89
CA ARG A 254 -18.00 -1.81 -4.32
C ARG A 254 -18.62 -0.45 -4.04
N ILE A 255 -18.23 0.21 -2.95
CA ILE A 255 -18.82 1.49 -2.53
C ILE A 255 -18.11 2.72 -3.11
N VAL A 256 -16.84 2.59 -3.52
CA VAL A 256 -16.11 3.71 -4.11
C VAL A 256 -16.81 4.17 -5.40
N PRO A 257 -17.13 5.46 -5.57
CA PRO A 257 -17.66 6.01 -6.80
C PRO A 257 -16.78 5.70 -8.02
N ALA A 258 -17.39 5.59 -9.20
CA ALA A 258 -16.71 5.27 -10.46
C ALA A 258 -15.60 6.25 -10.85
N ASP A 259 -15.64 7.46 -10.27
CA ASP A 259 -14.73 8.57 -10.49
C ASP A 259 -13.84 8.82 -9.24
N ARG A 260 -13.68 7.84 -8.35
CA ARG A 260 -12.86 7.99 -7.13
C ARG A 260 -12.00 6.77 -6.81
N PHE A 261 -11.78 5.87 -7.76
CA PHE A 261 -10.85 4.76 -7.59
C PHE A 261 -9.65 4.83 -8.54
N LEU A 262 -8.52 4.30 -8.07
CA LEU A 262 -7.33 4.00 -8.84
C LEU A 262 -6.84 2.58 -8.54
N VAL A 263 -5.88 2.10 -9.32
CA VAL A 263 -5.10 0.90 -9.02
C VAL A 263 -3.62 1.22 -9.14
N GLU A 264 -2.82 0.45 -8.43
CA GLU A 264 -1.38 0.58 -8.46
C GLU A 264 -0.68 -0.74 -8.17
N THR A 265 0.64 -0.72 -8.28
CA THR A 265 1.46 -1.85 -7.91
C THR A 265 2.16 -1.69 -6.57
N ASP A 266 2.48 -0.46 -6.16
CA ASP A 266 3.46 -0.18 -5.11
C ASP A 266 4.81 -0.88 -5.42
N SER A 267 5.14 -1.04 -6.70
CA SER A 267 6.36 -1.73 -7.12
C SER A 267 7.58 -1.03 -6.53
N PRO A 268 8.55 -1.77 -5.94
CA PRO A 268 8.81 -3.20 -6.08
C PRO A 268 8.09 -4.10 -5.04
N PHE A 269 7.19 -3.53 -4.24
CA PHE A 269 6.49 -4.21 -3.15
C PHE A 269 5.15 -4.80 -3.60
N LEU A 270 4.49 -5.49 -2.67
CA LEU A 270 3.10 -5.93 -2.81
C LEU A 270 2.77 -6.76 -4.07
N SER A 271 3.68 -7.65 -4.51
CA SER A 271 3.46 -8.52 -5.68
C SER A 271 2.09 -9.22 -5.64
N PRO A 272 1.24 -9.04 -6.66
CA PRO A 272 -0.07 -9.70 -6.72
C PRO A 272 0.07 -11.20 -7.06
N PRO A 273 -1.00 -12.00 -6.91
CA PRO A 273 -0.99 -13.41 -7.29
C PRO A 273 -0.63 -13.61 -8.77
N GLY A 274 0.30 -14.54 -9.03
CA GLY A 274 0.76 -14.85 -10.39
C GLY A 274 1.95 -14.00 -10.87
N ALA A 275 2.23 -12.86 -10.24
CA ALA A 275 3.46 -12.11 -10.49
C ALA A 275 4.67 -12.78 -9.80
N PRO A 276 5.91 -12.51 -10.26
CA PRO A 276 7.12 -12.99 -9.59
C PRO A 276 7.15 -12.64 -8.10
N ARG A 277 7.52 -13.62 -7.28
CA ARG A 277 7.73 -13.41 -5.84
C ARG A 277 9.06 -12.67 -5.65
N GLY A 278 9.04 -11.49 -5.04
CA GLY A 278 10.24 -10.78 -4.56
C GLY A 278 10.46 -9.38 -5.13
N ARG A 279 10.01 -9.12 -6.37
CA ARG A 279 10.00 -7.79 -6.99
C ARG A 279 8.74 -7.66 -7.83
N ASN A 280 7.81 -6.81 -7.40
CA ASN A 280 6.67 -6.41 -8.20
C ASN A 280 7.09 -5.41 -9.29
N GLU A 281 6.30 -5.32 -10.35
CA GLU A 281 6.58 -4.45 -11.51
C GLU A 281 5.27 -3.87 -12.06
N PRO A 282 5.29 -2.66 -12.65
CA PRO A 282 4.09 -1.98 -13.17
C PRO A 282 3.29 -2.79 -14.19
N ALA A 283 3.94 -3.69 -14.95
CA ALA A 283 3.27 -4.58 -15.90
C ALA A 283 2.19 -5.48 -15.25
N TRP A 284 2.24 -5.68 -13.93
CA TRP A 284 1.32 -6.52 -13.19
C TRP A 284 0.08 -5.79 -12.64
N VAL A 285 -0.02 -4.46 -12.82
CA VAL A 285 -1.15 -3.66 -12.31
C VAL A 285 -2.51 -4.14 -12.85
N GLY A 286 -2.51 -4.72 -14.05
CA GLY A 286 -3.71 -5.30 -14.67
C GLY A 286 -4.33 -6.44 -13.86
N ILE A 287 -3.59 -7.08 -12.94
CA ILE A 287 -4.15 -8.08 -12.02
C ILE A 287 -5.06 -7.42 -10.99
N THR A 288 -4.62 -6.29 -10.41
CA THR A 288 -5.43 -5.50 -9.47
C THR A 288 -6.62 -4.85 -10.17
N ALA A 289 -6.45 -4.37 -11.41
CA ALA A 289 -7.57 -3.86 -12.23
C ALA A 289 -8.66 -4.91 -12.47
N ARG A 290 -8.28 -6.17 -12.79
CA ARG A 290 -9.25 -7.27 -12.94
C ARG A 290 -9.91 -7.66 -11.63
N TRP A 291 -9.18 -7.62 -10.51
CA TRP A 291 -9.77 -7.83 -9.19
C TRP A 291 -10.81 -6.77 -8.87
N LEU A 292 -10.52 -5.49 -9.15
CA LEU A 292 -11.44 -4.38 -8.95
C LEU A 292 -12.70 -4.56 -9.83
N ALA A 293 -12.52 -4.90 -11.11
CA ALA A 293 -13.60 -5.21 -12.04
C ALA A 293 -14.53 -6.32 -11.50
N ALA A 294 -13.94 -7.43 -11.04
CA ALA A 294 -14.69 -8.55 -10.48
C ALA A 294 -15.43 -8.19 -9.18
N CYS A 295 -14.86 -7.36 -8.31
CA CYS A 295 -15.55 -6.92 -7.09
C CYS A 295 -16.81 -6.10 -7.40
N ARG A 296 -16.76 -5.33 -8.49
CA ARG A 296 -17.78 -4.38 -8.90
C ARG A 296 -18.79 -4.94 -9.91
N ASP A 297 -18.57 -6.16 -10.42
CA ASP A 297 -19.34 -6.75 -11.52
C ASP A 297 -19.39 -5.84 -12.76
N GLU A 298 -18.24 -5.23 -13.08
CA GLU A 298 -18.07 -4.31 -14.22
C GLU A 298 -17.06 -4.89 -15.23
N PRO A 299 -17.23 -4.68 -16.55
CA PRO A 299 -16.23 -5.08 -17.53
C PRO A 299 -14.87 -4.39 -17.27
N VAL A 300 -13.78 -5.15 -17.39
CA VAL A 300 -12.43 -4.61 -17.11
C VAL A 300 -12.03 -3.47 -18.05
N VAL A 301 -12.55 -3.45 -19.28
CA VAL A 301 -12.34 -2.34 -20.23
C VAL A 301 -12.93 -1.03 -19.70
N GLU A 302 -14.15 -1.07 -19.16
CA GLU A 302 -14.80 0.10 -18.52
C GLU A 302 -14.06 0.57 -17.27
N ILE A 303 -13.55 -0.36 -16.45
CA ILE A 303 -12.64 -0.02 -15.36
C ILE A 303 -11.42 0.71 -15.88
N GLY A 304 -10.80 0.22 -16.96
CA GLY A 304 -9.65 0.86 -17.61
C GLY A 304 -9.92 2.32 -18.02
N HIS A 305 -11.06 2.58 -18.66
CA HIS A 305 -11.46 3.96 -19.02
C HIS A 305 -11.63 4.85 -17.77
N ARG A 306 -12.24 4.34 -16.71
CA ARG A 306 -12.45 5.07 -15.44
C ARG A 306 -11.14 5.33 -14.68
N LEU A 307 -10.19 4.40 -14.74
CA LEU A 307 -8.86 4.55 -14.15
C LEU A 307 -8.13 5.73 -14.78
N VAL A 308 -8.05 5.77 -16.12
CA VAL A 308 -7.42 6.88 -16.84
C VAL A 308 -8.15 8.19 -16.53
N ALA A 309 -9.47 8.24 -16.69
CA ALA A 309 -10.25 9.45 -16.42
C ALA A 309 -10.12 9.96 -14.98
N THR A 310 -9.97 9.05 -14.00
CA THR A 310 -9.77 9.43 -12.60
C THR A 310 -8.37 9.93 -12.33
N TYR A 311 -7.35 9.28 -12.90
CA TYR A 311 -5.97 9.72 -12.82
C TYR A 311 -5.81 11.13 -13.40
N ASP A 312 -6.35 11.33 -14.60
CA ASP A 312 -6.30 12.59 -15.34
C ASP A 312 -6.96 13.73 -14.54
N ARG A 313 -8.17 13.49 -14.01
CA ARG A 313 -8.89 14.48 -13.19
C ARG A 313 -8.16 14.81 -11.89
N VAL A 314 -7.65 13.82 -11.16
CA VAL A 314 -7.08 14.08 -9.82
C VAL A 314 -5.73 14.78 -9.92
N THR A 315 -4.91 14.40 -10.92
CA THR A 315 -3.56 14.95 -11.17
C THR A 315 -3.56 16.21 -12.04
N GLY A 316 -4.67 16.49 -12.75
CA GLY A 316 -4.75 17.61 -13.69
C GLY A 316 -4.00 17.36 -15.00
N ARG A 317 -3.78 16.08 -15.38
CA ARG A 317 -3.17 15.67 -16.64
C ARG A 317 -4.25 15.24 -17.64
N PRO A 318 -4.22 15.69 -18.90
CA PRO A 318 -5.05 15.10 -19.96
C PRO A 318 -4.41 13.86 -20.64
#